data_AF-A0A317J4I9-F1
#
_entry.id   AF-A0A317J4I9-F1
#
_cell.length_a   1.000
_cell.length_b   1.000
_cell.length_c   1.000
_cell.angle_alpha   90.00
_cell.angle_beta   90.00
_cell.angle_gamma   90.00
#
_symmetry.space_group_name_H-M   'P 1'
#
loop_
_entity.id
_entity.type
_entity.pdbx_description
1 polymer ?
#
loop_
_entity_poly.entity_id
_entity_poly.type
_entity_poly.pdbx_seq_one_letter_code
_entity_poly.pdbx_strand_id
1 'polypeptide(L)'
;MALNQKRLVKPMKKLRRLFSKLDSDPVPEQVHDLRTNARRFEAAFQALALDDAGIPNSVLKDLARLRKRAGKVRDMDVLTEFAATIRPHDEEECHVRLLEHLGARRQKQARKLNADVRKLGPVLRKEIDRAASRTVKLLRANGGGTADNIGATATATAVKLSAQLASPPRLNKTNLHPYRLKVKDLQNVLLMAEGPSRPRFVEDLGQVKDAIGEWHDYAELLAIASKILNHTGRCSLLADLKRTVESKYDEALALAVKLRETYLDKGSRPNKKGPAAAGTPRPPVWEAMAQLAG
;
A
#
# COMPACT_ATOMS: atom_id res chain seq x y z
N MET A 1 -14.44 8.47 20.56
CA MET A 1 -15.13 7.64 19.56
C MET A 1 -14.16 6.53 19.16
N ALA A 2 -14.61 5.35 18.74
CA ALA A 2 -13.66 4.31 18.33
C ALA A 2 -12.79 4.72 17.12
N LEU A 3 -13.40 5.47 16.19
CA LEU A 3 -12.78 5.90 14.93
C LEU A 3 -12.41 7.37 14.93
N ASN A 4 -11.23 7.68 14.40
CA ASN A 4 -10.73 9.04 14.35
C ASN A 4 -11.23 9.79 13.10
N GLN A 5 -12.19 10.70 13.29
CA GLN A 5 -12.75 11.52 12.21
C GLN A 5 -11.68 12.25 11.39
N LYS A 6 -10.66 12.82 12.06
CA LYS A 6 -9.59 13.56 11.39
C LYS A 6 -8.77 12.63 10.50
N ARG A 7 -8.48 11.40 10.91
CA ARG A 7 -7.76 10.40 10.10
C ARG A 7 -8.56 9.91 8.90
N LEU A 8 -9.89 9.83 9.01
CA LEU A 8 -10.78 9.40 7.92
C LEU A 8 -11.01 10.51 6.87
N VAL A 9 -11.23 11.75 7.31
CA VAL A 9 -11.60 12.86 6.42
C VAL A 9 -10.38 13.56 5.80
N LYS A 10 -9.22 13.59 6.49
CA LYS A 10 -8.02 14.26 5.98
C LYS A 10 -7.54 13.71 4.62
N PRO A 11 -7.49 12.38 4.38
CA PRO A 11 -7.13 11.83 3.07
C PRO A 11 -8.06 12.30 1.94
N MET A 12 -9.37 12.35 2.19
CA MET A 12 -10.36 12.86 1.23
C MET A 12 -10.09 14.32 0.86
N LYS A 13 -9.86 15.17 1.87
CA LYS A 13 -9.51 16.58 1.66
C LYS A 13 -8.20 16.75 0.89
N LYS A 14 -7.19 15.93 1.18
CA LYS A 14 -5.92 15.92 0.43
C LYS A 14 -6.12 15.51 -1.03
N LEU A 15 -6.86 14.44 -1.29
CA LEU A 15 -7.16 13.98 -2.66
C LEU A 15 -7.85 15.07 -3.48
N ARG A 16 -8.86 15.73 -2.92
CA ARG A 16 -9.54 16.84 -3.59
C ARG A 16 -8.56 17.93 -4.01
N ARG A 17 -7.65 18.33 -3.11
CA ARG A 17 -6.64 19.36 -3.39
C ARG A 17 -5.67 18.92 -4.48
N LEU A 18 -5.21 17.67 -4.43
CA LEU A 18 -4.33 17.11 -5.45
C LEU A 18 -5.00 17.11 -6.83
N PHE A 19 -6.26 16.73 -6.94
CA PHE A 19 -6.97 16.78 -8.23
C PHE A 19 -7.17 18.18 -8.81
N SER A 20 -7.08 19.23 -7.98
CA SER A 20 -7.11 20.61 -8.46
C SER A 20 -5.73 21.21 -8.77
N LYS A 21 -4.66 20.66 -8.19
CA LYS A 21 -3.33 21.29 -8.18
C LYS A 21 -2.22 20.36 -8.68
N LEU A 22 -2.56 19.23 -9.30
CA LEU A 22 -1.54 18.33 -9.81
C LEU A 22 -0.92 18.96 -11.05
N ASP A 23 0.39 19.17 -11.00
CA ASP A 23 1.15 19.73 -12.10
C ASP A 23 1.19 18.76 -13.29
N SER A 24 1.47 19.31 -14.48
CA SER A 24 1.67 18.49 -15.69
C SER A 24 2.85 17.54 -15.57
N ASP A 25 3.85 17.94 -14.79
CA ASP A 25 4.97 17.13 -14.35
C ASP A 25 5.01 17.12 -12.80
N PRO A 26 4.23 16.24 -12.15
CA PRO A 26 4.10 16.27 -10.71
C PRO A 26 5.39 15.80 -10.03
N VAL A 27 5.76 16.47 -8.94
CA VAL A 27 6.93 16.08 -8.15
C VAL A 27 6.68 14.74 -7.43
N PRO A 28 7.72 13.96 -7.09
CA PRO A 28 7.57 12.62 -6.48
C PRO A 28 6.66 12.60 -5.26
N GLU A 29 6.71 13.65 -4.42
CA GLU A 29 5.87 13.78 -3.23
C GLU A 29 4.38 13.89 -3.58
N GLN A 30 4.00 14.69 -4.59
CA GLN A 30 2.60 14.81 -5.02
C GLN A 30 2.05 13.46 -5.53
N VAL A 31 2.86 12.72 -6.28
CA VAL A 31 2.50 11.38 -6.80
C VAL A 31 2.35 10.39 -5.64
N HIS A 32 3.27 10.41 -4.68
CA HIS A 32 3.22 9.60 -3.47
C HIS A 32 1.95 9.93 -2.65
N ASP A 33 1.69 11.21 -2.39
CA ASP A 33 0.54 11.68 -1.62
C ASP A 33 -0.77 11.27 -2.33
N LEU A 34 -0.85 11.36 -3.65
CA LEU A 34 -2.01 10.86 -4.42
C LEU A 34 -2.23 9.37 -4.18
N ARG A 35 -1.19 8.53 -4.34
CA ARG A 35 -1.30 7.08 -4.13
C ARG A 35 -1.71 6.73 -2.71
N THR A 36 -1.07 7.37 -1.72
CA THR A 36 -1.29 7.09 -0.30
C THR A 36 -2.68 7.52 0.14
N ASN A 37 -3.13 8.72 -0.20
CA ASN A 37 -4.46 9.19 0.18
C ASN A 37 -5.56 8.44 -0.60
N ALA A 38 -5.30 8.01 -1.84
CA ALA A 38 -6.23 7.16 -2.60
C ALA A 38 -6.44 5.81 -1.92
N ARG A 39 -5.37 5.13 -1.49
CA ARG A 39 -5.48 3.85 -0.79
C ARG A 39 -6.21 3.98 0.55
N ARG A 40 -5.95 5.06 1.30
CA ARG A 40 -6.67 5.35 2.55
C ARG A 40 -8.15 5.62 2.33
N PHE A 41 -8.48 6.33 1.25
CA PHE A 41 -9.88 6.52 0.86
C PHE A 41 -10.55 5.20 0.47
N GLU A 42 -9.91 4.34 -0.34
CA GLU A 42 -10.43 3.01 -0.68
C GLU A 42 -10.74 2.19 0.59
N ALA A 43 -9.80 2.18 1.55
CA ALA A 43 -10.00 1.48 2.82
C ALA A 43 -11.16 2.06 3.63
N ALA A 44 -11.24 3.40 3.76
CA ALA A 44 -12.32 4.05 4.49
C ALA A 44 -13.68 3.84 3.79
N PHE A 45 -13.70 3.84 2.46
CA PHE A 45 -14.92 3.58 1.70
C PHE A 45 -15.50 2.20 2.04
N GLN A 46 -14.65 1.17 2.06
CA GLN A 46 -15.06 -0.20 2.40
C GLN A 46 -15.42 -0.35 3.87
N ALA A 47 -14.59 0.15 4.77
CA ALA A 47 -14.79 0.00 6.22
C ALA A 47 -16.04 0.73 6.73
N LEU A 48 -16.44 1.81 6.05
CA LEU A 48 -17.61 2.62 6.41
C LEU A 48 -18.84 2.33 5.53
N ALA A 49 -18.78 1.34 4.63
CA ALA A 49 -19.85 1.00 3.67
C ALA A 49 -20.44 2.25 2.98
N LEU A 50 -19.58 3.10 2.41
CA LEU A 50 -20.02 4.39 1.86
C LEU A 50 -20.92 4.25 0.62
N ASP A 51 -20.95 3.08 -0.02
CA ASP A 51 -21.90 2.75 -1.07
C ASP A 51 -23.34 2.64 -0.56
N ASP A 52 -23.54 2.02 0.60
CA ASP A 52 -24.85 2.01 1.29
C ASP A 52 -25.29 3.44 1.69
N ALA A 53 -24.31 4.32 1.92
CA ALA A 53 -24.53 5.75 2.17
C ALA A 53 -24.76 6.58 0.88
N GLY A 54 -24.89 5.93 -0.28
CA GLY A 54 -25.21 6.53 -1.57
C GLY A 54 -24.03 7.12 -2.34
N ILE A 55 -22.79 6.78 -1.98
CA ILE A 55 -21.60 7.15 -2.77
C ILE A 55 -21.37 6.07 -3.85
N PRO A 56 -21.31 6.43 -5.14
CA PRO A 56 -21.26 5.43 -6.20
C PRO A 56 -19.92 4.68 -6.21
N ASN A 57 -19.98 3.35 -6.34
CA ASN A 57 -18.79 2.48 -6.47
C ASN A 57 -17.90 2.83 -7.68
N SER A 58 -18.42 3.58 -8.67
CA SER A 58 -17.63 4.12 -9.79
C SER A 58 -16.49 5.03 -9.33
N VAL A 59 -16.63 5.71 -8.18
CA VAL A 59 -15.57 6.56 -7.61
C VAL A 59 -14.31 5.75 -7.33
N LEU A 60 -14.45 4.50 -6.87
CA LEU A 60 -13.32 3.60 -6.61
C LEU A 60 -12.66 3.16 -7.91
N LYS A 61 -13.44 2.92 -8.97
CA LYS A 61 -12.92 2.53 -10.28
C LYS A 61 -12.06 3.64 -10.91
N ASP A 62 -12.57 4.87 -10.90
CA ASP A 62 -11.87 6.02 -11.44
C ASP A 62 -10.63 6.36 -10.61
N LEU A 63 -10.74 6.29 -9.27
CA LEU A 63 -9.60 6.48 -8.38
C LEU A 63 -8.54 5.38 -8.56
N ALA A 64 -8.94 4.12 -8.74
CA ALA A 64 -8.03 3.01 -9.00
C ALA A 64 -7.27 3.21 -10.32
N ARG A 65 -7.93 3.75 -11.35
CA ARG A 65 -7.28 4.14 -12.61
C ARG A 65 -6.21 5.20 -12.39
N LEU A 66 -6.53 6.29 -11.69
CA LEU A 66 -5.56 7.34 -11.37
C LEU A 66 -4.41 6.79 -10.52
N ARG A 67 -4.71 5.97 -9.51
CA ARG A 67 -3.71 5.32 -8.66
C ARG A 67 -2.78 4.42 -9.46
N LYS A 68 -3.28 3.68 -10.46
CA LYS A 68 -2.46 2.86 -11.36
C LYS A 68 -1.55 3.72 -12.25
N ARG A 69 -2.02 4.87 -12.72
CA ARG A 69 -1.20 5.83 -13.50
C ARG A 69 -0.12 6.48 -12.66
N ALA A 70 -0.50 7.03 -11.50
CA ALA A 70 0.42 7.54 -10.50
C ALA A 70 1.39 6.45 -10.04
N GLY A 71 0.91 5.22 -10.03
CA GLY A 71 1.67 3.99 -9.90
C GLY A 71 2.97 4.04 -10.68
N LYS A 72 2.80 4.03 -12.00
CA LYS A 72 3.88 3.99 -12.99
C LYS A 72 4.82 5.20 -12.97
N VAL A 73 4.37 6.35 -12.48
CA VAL A 73 5.24 7.53 -12.29
C VAL A 73 6.12 7.30 -11.06
N ARG A 74 5.50 6.95 -9.93
CA ARG A 74 6.21 6.70 -8.68
C ARG A 74 7.18 5.54 -8.79
N ASP A 75 6.84 4.51 -9.55
CA ASP A 75 7.75 3.39 -9.80
C ASP A 75 9.06 3.96 -10.40
N MET A 76 8.99 4.82 -11.42
CA MET A 76 10.20 5.44 -11.98
C MET A 76 10.91 6.39 -11.00
N ASP A 77 10.18 7.14 -10.16
CA ASP A 77 10.80 7.97 -9.12
C ASP A 77 11.67 7.11 -8.18
N VAL A 78 11.11 6.01 -7.65
CA VAL A 78 11.78 5.10 -6.70
C VAL A 78 12.94 4.38 -7.38
N LEU A 79 12.74 3.86 -8.59
CA LEU A 79 13.78 3.15 -9.32
C LEU A 79 14.95 4.08 -9.69
N THR A 80 14.68 5.35 -9.99
CA THR A 80 15.72 6.35 -10.26
C THR A 80 16.52 6.65 -8.99
N GLU A 81 15.84 6.81 -7.85
CA GLU A 81 16.49 6.97 -6.55
C GLU A 81 17.41 5.79 -6.23
N PHE A 82 16.92 4.55 -6.39
CA PHE A 82 17.72 3.35 -6.15
C PHE A 82 18.90 3.23 -7.10
N ALA A 83 18.68 3.45 -8.41
CA ALA A 83 19.75 3.44 -9.40
C ALA A 83 20.84 4.47 -9.05
N ALA A 84 20.47 5.67 -8.60
CA ALA A 84 21.41 6.73 -8.23
C ALA A 84 22.30 6.39 -7.02
N THR A 85 21.87 5.48 -6.14
CA THR A 85 22.68 5.05 -4.98
C THR A 85 23.77 4.05 -5.34
N ILE A 86 23.65 3.38 -6.50
CA ILE A 86 24.61 2.40 -6.96
C ILE A 86 25.82 3.13 -7.52
N ARG A 87 27.02 2.74 -7.06
CA ARG A 87 28.30 3.25 -7.55
C ARG A 87 28.89 2.22 -8.50
N PRO A 88 28.69 2.35 -9.83
CA PRO A 88 29.28 1.43 -10.79
C PRO A 88 30.81 1.55 -10.76
N HIS A 89 31.51 0.42 -10.76
CA HIS A 89 32.94 0.38 -11.07
C HIS A 89 33.07 0.05 -12.56
N ASP A 90 33.68 0.96 -13.32
CA ASP A 90 33.93 0.86 -14.76
C ASP A 90 32.67 0.66 -15.66
N GLU A 91 31.48 1.05 -15.17
CA GLU A 91 30.19 0.90 -15.89
C GLU A 91 29.38 2.21 -15.92
N GLU A 92 30.05 3.36 -15.98
CA GLU A 92 29.40 4.68 -15.95
C GLU A 92 28.40 4.87 -17.12
N GLU A 93 28.76 4.41 -18.33
CA GLU A 93 27.86 4.49 -19.49
C GLU A 93 26.57 3.71 -19.30
N CYS A 94 26.66 2.52 -18.69
CA CYS A 94 25.52 1.65 -18.42
C CYS A 94 24.60 2.27 -17.36
N HIS A 95 25.19 2.91 -16.36
CA HIS A 95 24.47 3.63 -15.33
C HIS A 95 23.74 4.86 -15.89
N VAL A 96 24.41 5.67 -16.71
CA VAL A 96 23.80 6.82 -17.40
C VAL A 96 22.64 6.36 -18.27
N ARG A 97 22.83 5.33 -19.10
CA ARG A 97 21.77 4.76 -19.95
C ARG A 97 20.55 4.30 -19.16
N LEU A 98 20.76 3.68 -18.00
CA LEU A 98 19.69 3.26 -17.10
C LEU A 98 18.91 4.47 -16.57
N LEU A 99 19.60 5.50 -16.08
CA LEU A 99 18.97 6.71 -15.55
C LEU A 99 18.20 7.47 -16.64
N GLU A 100 18.76 7.61 -17.84
CA GLU A 100 18.07 8.23 -18.99
C GLU A 100 16.79 7.47 -19.36
N HIS A 101 16.85 6.13 -19.40
CA HIS A 101 15.68 5.30 -19.67
C HIS A 101 14.57 5.52 -18.63
N LEU A 102 14.92 5.52 -17.34
CA LEU A 102 13.98 5.73 -16.24
C LEU A 102 13.36 7.14 -16.30
N GLY A 103 14.17 8.17 -16.53
CA GLY A 103 13.71 9.56 -16.68
C GLY A 103 12.75 9.76 -17.86
N ALA A 104 13.09 9.24 -19.04
CA ALA A 104 12.22 9.31 -20.21
C ALA A 104 10.88 8.58 -19.98
N ARG A 105 10.92 7.40 -19.34
CA ARG A 105 9.73 6.64 -18.99
C ARG A 105 8.88 7.37 -17.95
N ARG A 106 9.49 8.00 -16.94
CA ARG A 106 8.81 8.83 -15.93
C ARG A 106 8.00 9.94 -16.60
N GLN A 107 8.63 10.76 -17.45
CA GLN A 107 7.97 11.87 -18.14
C GLN A 107 6.78 11.38 -18.99
N LYS A 108 6.94 10.27 -19.71
CA LYS A 108 5.85 9.66 -20.49
C LYS A 108 4.66 9.25 -19.63
N GLN A 109 4.90 8.71 -18.42
CA GLN A 109 3.82 8.33 -17.51
C GLN A 109 3.19 9.55 -16.82
N ALA A 110 3.98 10.57 -16.49
CA ALA A 110 3.51 11.82 -15.90
C ALA A 110 2.49 12.52 -16.82
N ARG A 111 2.79 12.62 -18.11
CA ARG A 111 1.85 13.15 -19.12
C ARG A 111 0.53 12.36 -19.16
N LYS A 112 0.59 11.02 -19.08
CA LYS A 112 -0.59 10.15 -19.05
C LYS A 112 -1.40 10.30 -17.76
N LEU A 113 -0.74 10.46 -16.62
CA LEU A 113 -1.38 10.74 -15.34
C LEU A 113 -2.12 12.08 -15.40
N ASN A 114 -1.45 13.16 -15.82
CA ASN A 114 -2.05 14.48 -15.96
C ASN A 114 -3.28 14.45 -16.87
N ALA A 115 -3.20 13.76 -18.02
CA ALA A 115 -4.35 13.61 -18.92
C ALA A 115 -5.55 12.92 -18.23
N ASP A 116 -5.33 11.82 -17.51
CA ASP A 116 -6.39 11.13 -16.78
C ASP A 116 -6.94 11.99 -15.62
N VAL A 117 -6.08 12.76 -14.92
CA VAL A 117 -6.49 13.67 -13.83
C VAL A 117 -7.34 14.83 -14.37
N ARG A 118 -6.98 15.43 -15.51
CA ARG A 118 -7.81 16.46 -16.15
C ARG A 118 -9.18 15.93 -16.54
N LYS A 119 -9.24 14.68 -17.03
CA LYS A 119 -10.49 14.03 -17.43
C LYS A 119 -11.39 13.66 -16.25
N LEU A 120 -10.84 13.01 -15.22
CA LEU A 120 -11.61 12.41 -14.14
C LEU A 120 -11.71 13.30 -12.89
N GLY A 121 -10.78 14.24 -12.72
CA GLY A 121 -10.62 15.06 -11.53
C GLY A 121 -11.86 15.87 -11.14
N PRO A 122 -12.58 16.54 -12.06
CA PRO A 122 -13.79 17.30 -11.70
C PRO A 122 -14.87 16.44 -11.03
N VAL A 123 -15.18 15.27 -11.61
CA VAL A 123 -16.18 14.35 -11.06
C VAL A 123 -15.69 13.74 -9.74
N LEU A 124 -14.45 13.27 -9.69
CA LEU A 124 -13.87 12.68 -8.49
C LEU A 124 -13.83 13.67 -7.31
N ARG A 125 -13.56 14.95 -7.55
CA ARG A 125 -13.60 15.98 -6.48
C ARG A 125 -14.98 16.08 -5.86
N LYS A 126 -16.04 16.12 -6.68
CA LYS A 126 -17.42 16.21 -6.21
C LYS A 126 -17.82 15.00 -5.38
N GLU A 127 -17.49 13.80 -5.85
CA GLU A 127 -17.82 12.56 -5.14
C GLU A 127 -17.01 12.39 -3.85
N ILE A 128 -15.74 12.78 -3.83
CA ILE A 128 -14.92 12.76 -2.61
C ILE A 128 -15.41 13.78 -1.58
N ASP A 129 -15.87 14.96 -2.01
CA ASP A 129 -16.47 15.94 -1.10
C ASP A 129 -17.79 15.43 -0.49
N ARG A 130 -18.61 14.75 -1.29
CA ARG A 130 -19.82 14.08 -0.81
C ARG A 130 -19.47 12.99 0.20
N ALA A 131 -18.50 12.13 -0.12
CA ALA A 131 -18.02 11.07 0.76
C ALA A 131 -17.48 11.62 2.08
N ALA A 132 -16.71 12.71 2.04
CA ALA A 132 -16.21 13.39 3.23
C ALA A 132 -17.35 13.93 4.11
N SER A 133 -18.36 14.56 3.49
CA SER A 133 -19.52 15.10 4.19
C SER A 133 -20.37 13.99 4.81
N ARG A 134 -20.58 12.88 4.10
CA ARG A 134 -21.28 11.69 4.60
C ARG A 134 -20.52 11.03 5.75
N THR A 135 -19.21 10.89 5.64
CA THR A 135 -18.35 10.38 6.72
C THR A 135 -18.51 11.20 8.00
N VAL A 136 -18.50 12.54 7.89
CA VAL A 136 -18.73 13.40 9.07
C VAL A 136 -20.13 13.22 9.65
N LYS A 137 -21.17 13.09 8.81
CA LYS A 137 -22.55 12.87 9.28
C LYS A 137 -22.69 11.52 9.98
N LEU A 138 -22.14 10.45 9.40
CA LEU A 138 -22.14 9.11 10.00
C LEU A 138 -21.46 9.15 11.37
N LEU A 139 -20.27 9.76 11.46
CA LEU A 139 -19.54 9.86 12.72
C LEU A 139 -20.23 10.75 13.78
N ARG A 140 -21.09 11.69 13.38
CA ARG A 140 -21.85 12.56 14.31
C ARG A 140 -23.20 11.98 14.73
N ALA A 141 -23.88 11.24 13.85
CA ALA A 141 -25.14 10.56 14.16
C ALA A 141 -24.97 9.43 15.19
N ASN A 142 -23.72 9.06 15.48
CA ASN A 142 -23.25 8.05 16.41
C ASN A 142 -23.45 8.38 17.90
N GLY A 143 -24.55 9.07 18.25
CA GLY A 143 -25.10 9.14 19.61
C GLY A 143 -26.07 7.99 19.92
N GLY A 144 -26.42 7.13 18.95
CA GLY A 144 -27.23 5.92 19.15
C GLY A 144 -27.16 4.93 17.98
N GLY A 145 -26.96 3.64 18.28
CA GLY A 145 -27.16 2.45 17.41
C GLY A 145 -26.24 2.26 16.19
N THR A 146 -26.02 3.29 15.37
CA THR A 146 -25.25 3.21 14.12
C THR A 146 -23.73 3.25 14.31
N ALA A 147 -23.26 3.71 15.47
CA ALA A 147 -21.84 3.79 15.83
C ALA A 147 -21.19 2.41 15.95
N ASP A 148 -21.88 1.51 16.65
CA ASP A 148 -21.42 0.16 16.94
C ASP A 148 -21.30 -0.65 15.65
N ASN A 149 -22.16 -0.40 14.67
CA ASN A 149 -22.16 -1.12 13.39
C ASN A 149 -20.96 -0.75 12.50
N ILE A 150 -20.52 0.51 12.53
CA ILE A 150 -19.35 0.97 11.76
C ILE A 150 -18.05 0.42 12.38
N GLY A 151 -17.90 0.52 13.70
CA GLY A 151 -16.77 -0.07 14.42
C GLY A 151 -16.71 -1.59 14.24
N ALA A 152 -17.85 -2.27 14.29
CA ALA A 152 -17.97 -3.70 14.03
C ALA A 152 -17.57 -4.07 12.60
N THR A 153 -17.97 -3.29 11.59
CA THR A 153 -17.61 -3.53 10.18
C THR A 153 -16.10 -3.37 9.94
N ALA A 154 -15.49 -2.33 10.51
CA ALA A 154 -14.04 -2.14 10.44
C ALA A 154 -13.28 -3.27 11.15
N THR A 155 -13.76 -3.69 12.33
CA THR A 155 -13.21 -4.81 13.11
C THR A 155 -13.31 -6.13 12.33
N ALA A 156 -14.48 -6.46 11.78
CA ALA A 156 -14.69 -7.66 10.97
C ALA A 156 -13.77 -7.69 9.74
N THR A 157 -13.57 -6.53 9.09
CA THR A 157 -12.62 -6.38 7.98
C THR A 157 -11.18 -6.67 8.42
N ALA A 158 -10.77 -6.13 9.57
CA ALA A 158 -9.44 -6.38 10.13
C ALA A 158 -9.23 -7.86 10.50
N VAL A 159 -10.21 -8.51 11.14
CA VAL A 159 -10.18 -9.95 11.47
C VAL A 159 -9.99 -10.79 10.20
N LYS A 160 -10.79 -10.53 9.16
CA LYS A 160 -10.68 -11.22 7.87
C LYS A 160 -9.29 -11.05 7.24
N LEU A 161 -8.76 -9.83 7.22
CA LEU A 161 -7.44 -9.54 6.65
C LEU A 161 -6.31 -10.21 7.45
N SER A 162 -6.41 -10.23 8.78
CA SER A 162 -5.44 -10.91 9.65
C SER A 162 -5.41 -12.41 9.42
N ALA A 163 -6.58 -13.06 9.35
CA ALA A 163 -6.66 -14.48 9.01
C ALA A 163 -6.01 -14.81 7.66
N GLN A 164 -6.14 -13.91 6.67
CA GLN A 164 -5.51 -14.07 5.36
C GLN A 164 -3.98 -13.93 5.39
N LEU A 165 -3.38 -13.31 6.43
CA LEU A 165 -1.92 -13.23 6.58
C LEU A 165 -1.30 -14.57 6.97
N ALA A 166 -2.05 -15.49 7.56
CA ALA A 166 -1.57 -16.83 7.85
C ALA A 166 -1.39 -17.69 6.57
N SER A 167 -1.94 -17.25 5.43
CA SER A 167 -1.89 -17.97 4.15
C SER A 167 -1.09 -17.21 3.07
N PRO A 168 -0.20 -17.89 2.30
CA PRO A 168 0.10 -19.33 2.33
C PRO A 168 1.02 -19.71 3.52
N PRO A 169 1.16 -21.01 3.89
CA PRO A 169 1.95 -21.43 5.05
C PRO A 169 3.43 -21.04 5.00
N ARG A 170 4.03 -21.05 3.80
CA ARG A 170 5.43 -20.67 3.58
C ARG A 170 5.51 -19.46 2.66
N LEU A 171 6.34 -18.49 3.04
CA LEU A 171 6.64 -17.33 2.19
C LEU A 171 7.86 -17.62 1.31
N ASN A 172 7.83 -17.08 0.09
CA ASN A 172 8.92 -17.18 -0.89
C ASN A 172 8.81 -16.04 -1.93
N LYS A 173 9.77 -15.97 -2.86
CA LYS A 173 9.83 -14.96 -3.93
C LYS A 173 8.52 -14.79 -4.72
N THR A 174 7.73 -15.83 -4.93
CA THR A 174 6.51 -15.74 -5.77
C THR A 174 5.29 -15.24 -5.01
N ASN A 175 5.27 -15.36 -3.68
CA ASN A 175 4.10 -15.02 -2.87
C ASN A 175 4.34 -13.86 -1.88
N LEU A 176 5.57 -13.39 -1.72
CA LEU A 176 5.92 -12.32 -0.79
C LEU A 176 5.30 -10.96 -1.20
N HIS A 177 5.24 -10.65 -2.50
CA HIS A 177 4.56 -9.44 -2.99
C HIS A 177 3.03 -9.47 -2.75
N PRO A 178 2.29 -10.53 -3.14
CA PRO A 178 0.89 -10.69 -2.75
C PRO A 178 0.65 -10.61 -1.23
N TYR A 179 1.55 -11.18 -0.43
CA TYR A 179 1.51 -11.08 1.03
C TYR A 179 1.61 -9.62 1.50
N ARG A 180 2.54 -8.83 0.96
CA ARG A 180 2.66 -7.40 1.25
C ARG A 180 1.36 -6.63 0.98
N LEU A 181 0.62 -6.95 -0.07
CA LEU A 181 -0.65 -6.26 -0.35
C LEU A 181 -1.66 -6.44 0.79
N LYS A 182 -1.75 -7.65 1.34
CA LYS A 182 -2.61 -7.94 2.51
C LYS A 182 -2.13 -7.21 3.77
N VAL A 183 -0.82 -7.16 4.00
CA VAL A 183 -0.20 -6.39 5.11
C VAL A 183 -0.58 -4.91 5.02
N LYS A 184 -0.51 -4.33 3.81
CA LYS A 184 -0.91 -2.94 3.56
C LYS A 184 -2.37 -2.69 3.88
N ASP A 185 -3.24 -3.62 3.53
CA ASP A 185 -4.68 -3.46 3.71
C ASP A 185 -5.05 -3.54 5.19
N LEU A 186 -4.50 -4.51 5.91
CA LEU A 186 -4.66 -4.60 7.35
C LEU A 186 -4.15 -3.34 8.05
N GLN A 187 -2.95 -2.87 7.70
CA GLN A 187 -2.38 -1.66 8.29
C GLN A 187 -3.27 -0.43 8.05
N ASN A 188 -3.82 -0.25 6.83
CA ASN A 188 -4.67 0.91 6.53
C ASN A 188 -5.98 0.91 7.33
N VAL A 189 -6.59 -0.27 7.55
CA VAL A 189 -7.79 -0.41 8.37
C VAL A 189 -7.47 -0.09 9.83
N LEU A 190 -6.42 -0.69 10.40
CA LEU A 190 -6.03 -0.47 11.80
C LEU A 190 -5.66 1.00 12.09
N LEU A 191 -5.10 1.73 11.12
CA LEU A 191 -4.77 3.15 11.27
C LEU A 191 -5.99 4.08 11.43
N MET A 192 -7.22 3.60 11.19
CA MET A 192 -8.45 4.38 11.36
C MET A 192 -8.82 4.61 12.83
N ALA A 193 -8.36 3.74 13.74
CA ALA A 193 -8.65 3.82 15.17
C ALA A 193 -8.17 5.14 15.80
N GLU A 194 -8.90 5.61 16.83
CA GLU A 194 -8.59 6.83 17.59
C GLU A 194 -7.53 6.62 18.68
N GLY A 195 -7.22 5.37 19.04
CA GLY A 195 -6.34 4.97 20.14
C GLY A 195 -5.04 5.80 20.30
N PRO A 196 -4.66 6.14 21.55
CA PRO A 196 -3.57 7.08 21.85
C PRO A 196 -2.18 6.53 21.51
N SER A 197 -2.01 5.20 21.55
CA SER A 197 -0.79 4.50 21.13
C SER A 197 -1.05 3.73 19.84
N ARG A 198 -0.09 3.79 18.89
CA ARG A 198 -0.09 2.84 17.78
C ARG A 198 0.37 1.49 18.36
N PRO A 199 -0.45 0.43 18.28
CA PRO A 199 -0.01 -0.88 18.76
C PRO A 199 1.26 -1.28 18.02
N ARG A 200 2.21 -1.90 18.74
CA ARG A 200 3.48 -2.42 18.17
C ARG A 200 3.24 -3.26 16.91
N PHE A 201 2.14 -4.03 16.90
CA PHE A 201 1.73 -4.80 15.73
C PHE A 201 1.56 -3.95 14.46
N VAL A 202 0.99 -2.74 14.56
CA VAL A 202 0.79 -1.83 13.42
C VAL A 202 2.12 -1.28 12.89
N GLU A 203 3.10 -1.10 13.77
CA GLU A 203 4.46 -0.67 13.43
C GLU A 203 5.23 -1.81 12.74
N ASP A 204 5.15 -3.03 13.28
CA ASP A 204 5.77 -4.21 12.69
C ASP A 204 5.17 -4.54 11.30
N LEU A 205 3.85 -4.36 11.11
CA LEU A 205 3.22 -4.41 9.78
C LEU A 205 3.83 -3.37 8.83
N GLY A 206 4.21 -2.19 9.34
CA GLY A 206 4.88 -1.14 8.59
C GLY A 206 6.27 -1.56 8.12
N GLN A 207 7.09 -2.05 9.05
CA GLN A 207 8.45 -2.52 8.76
C GLN A 207 8.45 -3.64 7.71
N VAL A 208 7.59 -4.66 7.87
CA VAL A 208 7.46 -5.76 6.89
C VAL A 208 7.00 -5.24 5.52
N LYS A 209 6.02 -4.34 5.49
CA LYS A 209 5.54 -3.74 4.25
C LYS A 209 6.66 -2.99 3.52
N ASP A 210 7.46 -2.22 4.25
CA ASP A 210 8.51 -1.38 3.68
C ASP A 210 9.67 -2.25 3.18
N ALA A 211 10.14 -3.23 3.95
CA ALA A 211 11.17 -4.17 3.53
C ALA A 211 10.79 -4.99 2.28
N ILE A 212 9.58 -5.59 2.25
CA ILE A 212 9.11 -6.30 1.05
C ILE A 212 8.94 -5.34 -0.14
N GLY A 213 8.58 -4.07 0.14
CA GLY A 213 8.47 -3.03 -0.88
C GLY A 213 9.80 -2.74 -1.55
N GLU A 214 10.81 -2.45 -0.73
CA GLU A 214 12.17 -2.16 -1.19
C GLU A 214 12.75 -3.32 -2.01
N TRP A 215 12.64 -4.57 -1.53
CA TRP A 215 13.05 -5.74 -2.29
C TRP A 215 12.37 -5.82 -3.67
N HIS A 216 11.05 -5.65 -3.71
CA HIS A 216 10.30 -5.72 -4.96
C HIS A 216 10.71 -4.62 -5.95
N ASP A 217 10.97 -3.42 -5.44
CA ASP A 217 11.40 -2.28 -6.26
C ASP A 217 12.82 -2.53 -6.83
N TYR A 218 13.77 -3.07 -6.05
CA TYR A 218 15.07 -3.51 -6.58
C TYR A 218 14.94 -4.64 -7.62
N ALA A 219 14.02 -5.60 -7.42
CA ALA A 219 13.80 -6.67 -8.38
C ALA A 219 13.25 -6.12 -9.71
N GLU A 220 12.39 -5.10 -9.67
CA GLU A 220 11.92 -4.41 -10.87
C GLU A 220 13.04 -3.61 -11.54
N LEU A 221 13.91 -2.95 -10.77
CA LEU A 221 15.09 -2.25 -11.30
C LEU A 221 16.00 -3.20 -12.07
N LEU A 222 16.36 -4.33 -11.46
CA LEU A 222 17.17 -5.37 -12.10
C LEU A 222 16.52 -5.85 -13.40
N ALA A 223 15.22 -6.13 -13.38
CA ALA A 223 14.49 -6.59 -14.57
C ALA A 223 14.45 -5.54 -15.70
N ILE A 224 14.44 -4.24 -15.39
CA ILE A 224 14.56 -3.17 -16.38
C ILE A 224 16.00 -3.08 -16.90
N ALA A 225 16.98 -3.04 -15.99
CA ALA A 225 18.40 -2.95 -16.34
C ALA A 225 18.81 -4.10 -17.27
N SER A 226 18.46 -5.35 -16.94
CA SER A 226 18.77 -6.52 -17.78
C SER A 226 18.13 -6.47 -19.18
N LYS A 227 17.07 -5.68 -19.40
CA LYS A 227 16.43 -5.54 -20.72
C LYS A 227 17.06 -4.47 -21.58
N ILE A 228 17.63 -3.43 -20.97
CA ILE A 228 18.16 -2.27 -21.70
C ILE A 228 19.69 -2.32 -21.85
N LEU A 229 20.36 -3.06 -20.96
CA LEU A 229 21.81 -3.23 -20.94
C LEU A 229 22.18 -4.49 -21.74
N ASN A 230 22.42 -4.31 -23.04
CA ASN A 230 22.80 -5.39 -23.97
C ASN A 230 24.33 -5.52 -24.07
N HIS A 231 24.99 -5.96 -22.99
CA HIS A 231 26.44 -6.21 -23.01
C HIS A 231 26.68 -7.71 -23.02
N THR A 232 27.44 -8.18 -24.01
CA THR A 232 27.90 -9.56 -24.14
C THR A 232 28.96 -9.86 -23.07
N GLY A 233 28.49 -10.17 -21.85
CA GLY A 233 29.30 -10.76 -20.77
C GLY A 233 29.88 -9.77 -19.75
N ARG A 234 29.51 -9.97 -18.48
CA ARG A 234 30.06 -9.38 -17.24
C ARG A 234 29.85 -7.88 -17.00
N CYS A 235 28.62 -7.39 -17.12
CA CYS A 235 28.26 -6.06 -16.60
C CYS A 235 28.30 -6.04 -15.06
N SER A 236 29.21 -5.25 -14.46
CA SER A 236 29.38 -5.19 -13.00
C SER A 236 28.13 -4.62 -12.30
N LEU A 237 27.49 -3.62 -12.91
CA LEU A 237 26.23 -3.02 -12.45
C LEU A 237 25.09 -4.06 -12.31
N LEU A 238 24.93 -4.96 -13.28
CA LEU A 238 23.91 -6.02 -13.21
C LEU A 238 24.23 -7.03 -12.09
N ALA A 239 25.51 -7.33 -11.87
CA ALA A 239 25.95 -8.21 -10.80
C ALA A 239 25.66 -7.61 -9.42
N ASP A 240 25.95 -6.32 -9.23
CA ASP A 240 25.68 -5.61 -7.98
C ASP A 240 24.19 -5.47 -7.71
N LEU A 241 23.39 -5.15 -8.73
CA LEU A 241 21.92 -5.15 -8.63
C LEU A 241 21.40 -6.53 -8.19
N LYS A 242 21.90 -7.60 -8.78
CA LYS A 242 21.50 -8.97 -8.42
C LYS A 242 21.86 -9.30 -6.97
N ARG A 243 23.06 -8.93 -6.51
CA ARG A 243 23.49 -9.11 -5.11
C ARG A 243 22.57 -8.35 -4.15
N THR A 244 22.23 -7.11 -4.48
CA THR A 244 21.32 -6.28 -3.68
C THR A 244 19.91 -6.86 -3.63
N VAL A 245 19.37 -7.35 -4.74
CA VAL A 245 18.05 -8.00 -4.79
C VAL A 245 18.00 -9.23 -3.88
N GLU A 246 19.03 -10.09 -3.90
CA GLU A 246 19.09 -11.27 -3.03
C GLU A 246 19.18 -10.88 -1.55
N SER A 247 20.07 -9.93 -1.21
CA SER A 247 20.19 -9.42 0.17
C SER A 247 18.86 -8.85 0.70
N LYS A 248 18.18 -8.02 -0.10
CA LYS A 248 16.89 -7.43 0.26
C LYS A 248 15.77 -8.46 0.34
N TYR A 249 15.83 -9.52 -0.46
CA TYR A 249 14.90 -10.64 -0.37
C TYR A 249 15.02 -11.35 0.98
N ASP A 250 16.24 -11.68 1.39
CA ASP A 250 16.50 -12.41 2.63
C ASP A 250 16.06 -11.58 3.85
N GLU A 251 16.37 -10.27 3.87
CA GLU A 251 15.91 -9.33 4.90
C GLU A 251 14.37 -9.28 4.97
N ALA A 252 13.71 -9.06 3.83
CA ALA A 252 12.25 -8.95 3.77
C ALA A 252 11.56 -10.26 4.17
N LEU A 253 12.11 -11.41 3.78
CA LEU A 253 11.59 -12.72 4.15
C LEU A 253 11.73 -12.95 5.65
N ALA A 254 12.90 -12.67 6.23
CA ALA A 254 13.15 -12.84 7.66
C ALA A 254 12.18 -11.99 8.50
N LEU A 255 11.97 -10.73 8.15
CA LEU A 255 11.00 -9.85 8.82
C LEU A 255 9.56 -10.37 8.70
N ALA A 256 9.15 -10.82 7.51
CA ALA A 256 7.81 -11.35 7.29
C ALA A 256 7.56 -12.64 8.07
N VAL A 257 8.54 -13.55 8.15
CA VAL A 257 8.48 -14.76 8.97
C VAL A 257 8.38 -14.38 10.45
N LYS A 258 9.24 -13.47 10.93
CA LYS A 258 9.22 -13.00 12.32
C LYS A 258 7.88 -12.40 12.72
N LEU A 259 7.27 -11.58 11.87
CA LEU A 259 5.92 -11.04 12.09
C LEU A 259 4.89 -12.16 12.28
N ARG A 260 4.91 -13.16 11.38
CA ARG A 260 3.99 -14.31 11.49
C ARG A 260 4.22 -15.08 12.78
N GLU A 261 5.45 -15.38 13.14
CA GLU A 261 5.77 -16.13 14.37
C GLU A 261 5.42 -15.37 15.65
N THR A 262 5.51 -14.03 15.61
CA THR A 262 5.20 -13.17 16.76
C THR A 262 3.70 -13.05 16.97
N TYR A 263 2.91 -12.90 15.90
CA TYR A 263 1.52 -12.44 15.97
C TYR A 263 0.46 -13.43 15.47
N LEU A 264 0.84 -14.41 14.65
CA LEU A 264 -0.07 -15.39 14.10
C LEU A 264 0.30 -16.75 14.68
N ASP A 265 -0.66 -17.43 15.30
CA ASP A 265 -0.37 -18.78 15.75
C ASP A 265 -0.08 -19.69 14.55
N LYS A 266 1.01 -20.45 14.67
CA LYS A 266 1.17 -21.70 13.94
C LYS A 266 0.07 -22.59 14.50
N GLY A 267 -1.11 -22.59 13.87
CA GLY A 267 -2.20 -23.49 14.23
C GLY A 267 -1.60 -24.85 14.56
N SER A 268 -1.95 -25.39 15.73
CA SER A 268 -1.48 -26.70 16.18
C SER A 268 -1.50 -27.66 15.01
N ARG A 269 -0.40 -28.43 14.86
CA ARG A 269 -0.19 -29.43 13.78
C ARG A 269 -1.52 -29.98 13.28
N PRO A 270 -1.80 -29.98 11.96
CA PRO A 270 -3.07 -30.46 11.46
C PRO A 270 -3.25 -31.91 11.88
N ASN A 271 -4.16 -32.14 12.82
CA ASN A 271 -4.65 -33.49 13.03
C ASN A 271 -5.38 -33.87 11.74
N LYS A 272 -5.02 -35.03 11.18
CA LYS A 272 -5.49 -35.47 9.86
C LYS A 272 -7.02 -35.39 9.80
N LYS A 273 -7.53 -34.75 8.74
CA LYS A 273 -8.95 -34.59 8.32
C LYS A 273 -9.66 -33.32 8.80
N GLY A 274 -9.31 -32.18 8.20
CA GLY A 274 -10.13 -30.97 8.24
C GLY A 274 -9.50 -29.83 7.43
N PRO A 275 -10.28 -28.88 6.86
CA PRO A 275 -9.71 -27.68 6.26
C PRO A 275 -8.95 -26.91 7.34
N ALA A 276 -7.73 -26.45 7.01
CA ALA A 276 -6.85 -25.77 7.95
C ALA A 276 -7.58 -24.59 8.61
N ALA A 277 -7.89 -24.71 9.90
CA ALA A 277 -8.41 -23.61 10.68
C ALA A 277 -7.40 -22.46 10.62
N ALA A 278 -7.85 -21.27 10.20
CA ALA A 278 -7.03 -20.07 10.26
C ALA A 278 -6.59 -19.89 11.73
N GLY A 279 -5.27 -19.83 11.96
CA GLY A 279 -4.73 -19.69 13.31
C GLY A 279 -5.35 -18.48 14.02
N THR A 280 -5.73 -18.66 15.29
CA THR A 280 -6.30 -17.57 16.09
C THR A 280 -5.26 -16.45 16.23
N PRO A 281 -5.63 -15.18 15.99
CA PRO A 281 -4.72 -14.07 16.24
C PRO A 281 -4.27 -14.01 17.69
N ARG A 282 -3.03 -13.56 17.92
CA ARG A 282 -2.49 -13.38 19.28
C ARG A 282 -2.99 -12.08 19.94
N PRO A 283 -2.87 -11.92 21.27
CA PRO A 283 -3.43 -10.78 22.00
C PRO A 283 -3.09 -9.40 21.41
N PRO A 284 -1.84 -9.09 20.97
CA PRO A 284 -1.53 -7.78 20.38
C PRO A 284 -2.30 -7.47 19.09
N VAL A 285 -2.73 -8.50 18.37
CA VAL A 285 -3.55 -8.37 17.15
C VAL A 285 -5.00 -8.04 17.54
N TRP A 286 -5.52 -8.73 18.56
CA TRP A 286 -6.86 -8.45 19.10
C TRP A 286 -6.96 -7.06 19.72
N GLU A 287 -5.95 -6.64 20.48
CA GLU A 287 -5.88 -5.28 21.05
C GLU A 287 -5.94 -4.22 19.95
N ALA A 288 -5.18 -4.40 18.86
CA ALA A 288 -5.20 -3.47 17.73
C ALA A 288 -6.58 -3.41 17.03
N MET A 289 -7.28 -4.54 16.95
CA MET A 289 -8.63 -4.61 16.38
C MET A 289 -9.69 -4.04 17.30
N ALA A 290 -9.58 -4.27 18.61
CA ALA A 290 -10.52 -3.76 19.61
C ALA A 290 -10.57 -2.22 19.61
N GLN A 291 -9.45 -1.56 19.30
CA GLN A 291 -9.41 -0.10 19.13
C GLN A 291 -10.33 0.43 18.00
N LEU A 292 -10.77 -0.42 17.06
CA LEU A 292 -11.74 -0.05 16.03
C LEU A 292 -13.19 -0.12 16.50
N ALA A 293 -13.48 -0.95 17.52
CA ALA A 293 -14.82 -1.14 18.07
C ALA A 293 -15.19 -0.09 19.12
N GLY A 294 -14.20 0.40 19.88
CA GLY A 294 -14.38 1.43 20.91
C GLY A 294 -14.12 0.92 22.31
#